data_AF-A0A5E4PML9-F1
#
_entry.id   AF-A0A5E4PML9-F1
#
_cell.length_a   1.000
_cell.length_b   1.000
_cell.length_c   1.000
_cell.angle_alpha   90.00
_cell.angle_beta   90.00
_cell.angle_gamma   90.00
#
_symmetry.space_group_name_H-M   'P 1'
#
loop_
_entity.id
_entity.type
_entity.pdbx_description
1 polymer ?
#
loop_
_entity_poly.entity_id
_entity_poly.type
_entity_poly.pdbx_seq_one_letter_code
_entity_poly.pdbx_strand_id
1 'polypeptide(L)'
;LLREHEVLWKIKHKDYHNQIKRTGCYEVLLRKIKELDPSADINKVQKKINNLRTVFRKELKKVESSRASGSGTGNIYVPKLWYYENLMFLKEQEQPYGATSSSMDTQSDGESTETTID
;
A
#
# COMPACT_ATOMS: atom_id res chain seq x y z
N LEU A 1 -4.59 -2.47 18.37
CA LEU A 1 -4.64 -1.03 18.05
C LEU A 1 -4.80 -0.73 16.56
N LEU A 2 -3.75 -0.68 15.71
CA LEU A 2 -3.94 -0.27 14.30
C LEU A 2 -4.90 -1.20 13.54
N ARG A 3 -4.78 -2.52 13.75
CA ARG A 3 -5.66 -3.54 13.16
C ARG A 3 -7.14 -3.33 13.49
N GLU A 4 -7.47 -2.91 14.71
CA GLU A 4 -8.85 -2.68 15.16
C GLU A 4 -9.49 -1.45 14.52
N HIS A 5 -8.68 -0.46 14.13
CA HIS A 5 -9.16 0.77 13.52
C HIS A 5 -9.09 0.70 11.99
N GLU A 6 -9.88 -0.20 11.38
CA GLU A 6 -9.92 -0.44 9.92
C GLU A 6 -10.13 0.84 9.11
N VAL A 7 -10.92 1.77 9.64
CA VAL A 7 -11.19 3.11 9.10
C VAL A 7 -9.91 3.87 8.71
N LEU A 8 -8.78 3.59 9.35
CA LEU A 8 -7.51 4.28 9.12
C LEU A 8 -6.67 3.70 7.98
N TRP A 9 -6.89 2.44 7.59
CA TRP A 9 -5.98 1.72 6.69
C TRP A 9 -6.69 0.93 5.59
N LYS A 10 -7.97 0.59 5.75
CA LYS A 10 -8.75 -0.21 4.80
C LYS A 10 -9.53 0.71 3.87
N ILE A 11 -9.08 0.83 2.62
CA ILE A 11 -9.66 1.73 1.61
C ILE A 11 -11.14 1.37 1.34
N LYS A 12 -11.45 0.07 1.34
CA LYS A 12 -12.81 -0.44 1.12
C LYS A 12 -13.75 -0.25 2.33
N HIS A 13 -13.26 0.28 3.46
CA HIS A 13 -14.12 0.51 4.61
C HIS A 13 -15.11 1.63 4.29
N LYS A 14 -16.40 1.43 4.56
CA LYS A 14 -17.48 2.41 4.27
C LYS A 14 -17.20 3.82 4.80
N ASP A 15 -16.52 3.90 5.93
CA ASP A 15 -16.18 5.15 6.61
C ASP A 15 -14.75 5.65 6.30
N TYR A 16 -14.04 5.06 5.33
CA TYR A 16 -12.67 5.46 4.97
C TYR A 16 -12.58 6.92 4.49
N HIS A 17 -13.66 7.45 3.88
CA HIS A 17 -13.72 8.85 3.48
C HIS A 17 -14.41 9.75 4.53
N ASN A 18 -14.90 9.17 5.64
CA ASN A 18 -15.55 9.93 6.70
C ASN A 18 -14.49 10.55 7.63
N GLN A 19 -14.23 11.84 7.44
CA GLN A 19 -13.21 12.58 8.20
C GLN A 19 -13.47 12.56 9.71
N ILE A 20 -14.73 12.70 10.15
CA ILE A 20 -15.09 12.72 11.57
C ILE A 20 -14.71 11.39 12.24
N LYS A 21 -15.10 10.26 11.62
CA LYS A 21 -14.78 8.92 12.14
C LYS A 21 -13.28 8.63 12.13
N ARG A 22 -12.56 9.11 11.10
CA ARG A 22 -11.11 9.00 11.02
C ARG A 22 -10.41 9.78 12.14
N THR A 23 -10.81 11.04 12.35
CA THR A 23 -10.27 11.88 13.42
C THR A 23 -10.47 11.22 14.77
N GLY A 24 -11.68 10.71 15.07
CA GLY A 24 -11.95 9.99 16.31
C GLY A 24 -11.05 8.75 16.50
N CYS A 25 -10.78 7.99 15.43
CA CYS A 25 -9.82 6.89 15.48
C CYS A 25 -8.38 7.38 15.75
N TYR A 26 -7.94 8.46 15.10
CA TYR A 26 -6.62 9.04 15.36
C TYR A 26 -6.47 9.53 16.81
N GLU A 27 -7.52 10.08 17.42
CA GLU A 27 -7.51 10.50 18.82
C GLU A 27 -7.35 9.33 19.79
N VAL A 28 -7.99 8.19 19.52
CA VAL A 28 -7.80 6.97 20.31
C VAL A 28 -6.36 6.49 20.24
N LEU A 29 -5.77 6.46 19.04
CA LEU A 29 -4.36 6.12 18.87
C LEU A 29 -3.42 7.14 19.54
N LEU A 30 -3.75 8.42 19.46
CA LEU A 30 -2.99 9.49 20.09
C LEU A 30 -2.93 9.31 21.60
N ARG A 31 -4.07 9.00 22.24
CA ARG A 31 -4.12 8.75 23.69
C ARG A 31 -3.16 7.65 24.10
N LYS A 32 -3.08 6.57 23.33
CA LYS A 32 -2.14 5.47 23.56
C LYS A 32 -0.69 5.84 23.34
N ILE A 33 -0.40 6.61 22.29
CA ILE A 33 0.97 7.09 22.05
C ILE A 33 1.41 8.06 23.13
N LYS A 34 0.49 8.86 23.68
CA LYS A 34 0.77 9.79 24.79
C LYS A 34 1.14 9.10 26.11
N GLU A 35 0.79 7.84 26.30
CA GLU A 35 1.29 7.04 27.44
C GLU A 35 2.82 6.84 27.36
N LEU A 36 3.43 6.97 26.17
CA LEU A 36 4.87 6.82 25.93
C LEU A 36 5.57 8.13 25.59
N ASP A 37 4.92 9.01 24.81
CA ASP A 37 5.39 10.34 24.44
C ASP A 37 4.28 11.37 24.71
N PRO A 38 4.28 12.03 25.88
CA PRO A 38 3.27 13.03 26.24
C PRO A 38 3.18 14.20 25.25
N SER A 39 4.28 14.49 24.52
CA SER A 39 4.37 15.55 23.50
C SER A 39 3.84 15.12 22.13
N ALA A 40 3.26 13.91 22.02
CA ALA A 40 2.73 13.42 20.77
C ALA A 40 1.51 14.24 20.31
N ASP A 41 1.42 14.45 19.00
CA ASP A 41 0.29 15.09 18.32
C ASP A 41 -0.29 14.16 17.24
N ILE A 42 -1.43 14.53 16.67
CA ILE A 42 -2.10 13.73 15.62
C ILE A 42 -1.17 13.51 14.42
N ASN A 43 -0.34 14.51 14.06
CA ASN A 43 0.59 14.40 12.94
C ASN A 43 1.64 13.31 13.17
N LYS A 44 2.21 13.21 14.38
CA LYS A 44 3.11 12.12 14.76
C LYS A 44 2.44 10.76 14.61
N VAL A 45 1.17 10.63 15.01
CA VAL A 45 0.39 9.38 14.83
C VAL A 45 0.24 9.02 13.36
N GLN A 46 -0.18 9.98 12.54
CA GLN A 46 -0.35 9.78 11.09
C GLN A 46 0.96 9.39 10.42
N LYS A 47 2.05 10.10 10.72
CA LYS A 47 3.40 9.79 10.23
C LYS A 47 3.82 8.38 10.64
N LYS A 48 3.57 7.99 11.89
CA LYS A 48 3.89 6.63 12.38
C LYS A 48 3.15 5.55 11.59
N ILE A 49 1.85 5.74 11.35
CA ILE A 49 1.04 4.80 10.56
C ILE A 49 1.55 4.69 9.13
N ASN A 50 1.84 5.83 8.48
CA ASN A 50 2.36 5.86 7.11
C ASN A 50 3.74 5.19 7.02
N ASN A 51 4.60 5.40 8.01
CA ASN A 51 5.90 4.75 8.08
C ASN A 51 5.74 3.23 8.25
N LEU A 52 4.85 2.77 9.13
CA LEU A 52 4.57 1.33 9.30
C LEU A 52 4.09 0.69 8.01
N ARG A 53 3.16 1.33 7.29
CA ARG A 53 2.65 0.84 5.99
C ARG A 53 3.77 0.76 4.95
N THR A 54 4.60 1.80 4.86
CA THR A 54 5.69 1.87 3.88
C THR A 54 6.76 0.82 4.15
N VAL A 55 7.15 0.66 5.42
CA VAL A 55 8.12 -0.35 5.84
C VAL A 55 7.58 -1.76 5.60
N PHE A 56 6.32 -2.02 5.94
CA PHE A 56 5.67 -3.30 5.66
C PHE A 56 5.65 -3.63 4.16
N ARG A 57 5.23 -2.69 3.30
CA ARG A 57 5.21 -2.89 1.84
C ARG A 57 6.57 -3.26 1.28
N LYS A 58 7.61 -2.54 1.69
CA LYS A 58 8.99 -2.82 1.27
C LYS A 58 9.42 -4.23 1.69
N GLU A 59 9.05 -4.65 2.89
CA GLU A 59 9.39 -5.97 3.41
C GLU A 59 8.60 -7.07 2.70
N LEU A 60 7.29 -6.89 2.50
CA LEU A 60 6.43 -7.79 1.75
C LEU A 60 6.95 -8.01 0.32
N LYS A 61 7.37 -6.93 -0.37
CA LYS A 61 7.93 -7.03 -1.72
C LYS A 61 9.16 -7.94 -1.76
N LYS A 62 10.06 -7.88 -0.76
CA LYS A 62 11.23 -8.77 -0.71
C LYS A 62 10.84 -10.23 -0.54
N VAL A 63 9.86 -10.50 0.33
CA VAL A 63 9.32 -11.86 0.54
C VAL A 63 8.72 -12.38 -0.76
N GLU A 64 7.87 -11.60 -1.41
CA GLU A 64 7.20 -12.00 -2.66
C GLU A 64 8.19 -12.18 -3.82
N SER A 65 9.15 -11.27 -3.97
CA SER A 65 10.22 -11.40 -4.97
C SER A 65 11.04 -12.68 -4.75
N SER A 66 11.40 -13.01 -3.51
CA SER A 66 12.15 -14.25 -3.21
C SER A 66 11.38 -15.53 -3.53
N ARG A 67 10.04 -15.49 -3.51
CA ARG A 67 9.17 -16.62 -3.87
C ARG A 67 9.02 -16.73 -5.39
N ALA A 68 8.92 -15.60 -6.09
CA ALA A 68 8.70 -15.56 -7.53
C ALA A 68 9.93 -16.00 -8.36
N SER A 69 11.15 -15.90 -7.80
CA SER A 69 12.40 -16.19 -8.53
C SER A 69 12.61 -17.66 -8.93
N GLY A 70 11.70 -18.59 -8.57
CA GLY A 70 11.56 -19.91 -9.18
C GLY A 70 12.76 -20.88 -9.12
N SER A 71 13.92 -20.46 -8.61
CA SER A 71 15.09 -21.32 -8.48
C SER A 71 14.91 -22.20 -7.25
N GLY A 72 14.66 -23.49 -7.48
CA GLY A 72 14.44 -24.54 -6.48
C GLY A 72 15.60 -24.81 -5.51
N THR A 73 16.49 -23.84 -5.30
CA THR A 73 17.65 -23.90 -4.41
C THR A 73 17.68 -22.67 -3.50
N GLY A 74 16.73 -22.61 -2.56
CA GLY A 74 17.15 -22.72 -1.15
C GLY A 74 17.16 -21.49 -0.24
N ASN A 75 16.70 -20.29 -0.61
CA ASN A 75 16.54 -19.23 0.40
C ASN A 75 15.37 -18.28 0.12
N ILE A 76 14.21 -18.59 0.70
CA ILE A 76 13.11 -17.64 0.82
C ILE A 76 13.57 -16.51 1.76
N TYR A 77 13.36 -15.26 1.36
CA TYR A 77 13.67 -14.12 2.21
C TYR A 77 12.83 -14.16 3.49
N VAL A 78 13.50 -14.17 4.63
CA VAL A 78 12.88 -14.08 5.95
C VAL A 78 12.76 -12.61 6.34
N PRO A 79 11.55 -12.11 6.64
CA PRO A 79 11.35 -10.75 7.13
C PRO A 79 12.21 -10.43 8.35
N LYS A 80 12.85 -9.27 8.35
CA LYS A 80 13.67 -8.79 9.48
C LYS A 80 12.86 -8.06 10.54
N LEU A 81 11.62 -7.68 10.22
CA LEU A 81 10.74 -6.97 11.15
C LEU A 81 10.11 -7.97 12.11
N TRP A 82 10.42 -7.87 13.40
CA TRP A 82 9.87 -8.77 14.42
C TRP A 82 8.33 -8.71 14.51
N TYR A 83 7.73 -7.58 14.14
CA TYR A 83 6.28 -7.37 14.08
C TYR A 83 5.69 -7.57 12.68
N TYR A 84 6.43 -8.19 11.75
CA TYR A 84 5.97 -8.38 10.36
C TYR A 84 4.63 -9.11 10.29
N GLU A 85 4.50 -10.23 11.01
CA GLU A 85 3.28 -11.03 11.04
C GLU A 85 2.08 -10.24 11.60
N ASN A 86 2.32 -9.37 12.59
CA ASN A 86 1.29 -8.50 13.14
C ASN A 86 0.75 -7.48 12.11
N LEU A 87 1.48 -7.21 11.03
CA LEU A 87 1.09 -6.30 9.95
C LEU A 87 0.52 -7.01 8.72
N MET A 88 0.41 -8.35 8.72
CA MET A 88 -0.11 -9.11 7.57
C MET A 88 -1.52 -8.71 7.14
N PHE A 89 -2.33 -8.16 8.04
CA PHE A 89 -3.65 -7.62 7.69
C PHE A 89 -3.59 -6.48 6.66
N LEU A 90 -2.45 -5.81 6.51
CA LEU A 90 -2.25 -4.77 5.50
C LEU A 90 -2.05 -5.35 4.09
N LYS A 91 -1.70 -6.63 3.96
CA LYS A 91 -1.44 -7.29 2.67
C LYS A 91 -2.65 -7.21 1.73
N GLU A 92 -3.86 -7.30 2.26
CA GLU A 92 -5.10 -7.20 1.47
C GLU A 92 -5.21 -5.87 0.72
N GLN A 93 -4.57 -4.81 1.21
CA GLN A 93 -4.57 -3.48 0.57
C GLN A 93 -3.47 -3.31 -0.48
N GLU A 94 -2.47 -4.20 -0.51
CA GLU A 94 -1.30 -4.09 -1.41
C GLU A 94 -1.48 -4.92 -2.69
N GLN A 95 -2.53 -5.74 -2.77
CA GLN A 95 -2.92 -6.40 -4.01
C GLN A 95 -3.38 -5.33 -5.01
N PRO A 96 -2.77 -5.22 -6.20
CA PRO A 96 -3.27 -4.33 -7.23
C PRO A 96 -4.69 -4.77 -7.57
N TYR A 97 -5.64 -3.82 -7.45
CA TYR A 97 -6.91 -3.95 -8.16
C TYR A 97 -6.56 -4.22 -9.62
N GLY A 98 -7.12 -5.29 -10.19
CA GLY A 98 -6.59 -5.99 -11.34
C GLY A 98 -5.98 -5.10 -12.42
N ALA A 99 -4.90 -5.61 -13.03
CA ALA A 99 -4.39 -5.12 -14.29
C ALA A 99 -5.54 -5.02 -15.31
N THR A 100 -6.17 -3.86 -15.42
CA THR A 100 -6.87 -3.47 -16.64
C THR A 100 -5.77 -3.09 -17.62
N SER A 101 -5.33 -4.11 -18.35
CA SER A 101 -4.61 -3.97 -19.60
C SER A 101 -5.38 -3.01 -20.51
N SER A 102 -4.86 -1.81 -20.69
CA SER A 102 -5.12 -1.01 -21.88
C SER A 102 -3.78 -0.54 -22.42
N SER A 103 -2.99 -1.49 -22.94
CA SER A 103 -2.13 -1.18 -24.08
C SER A 103 -3.07 -0.90 -25.25
N MET A 104 -3.27 0.39 -25.55
CA MET A 104 -3.59 0.79 -26.91
C MET A 104 -2.27 1.21 -27.53
N ASP A 105 -1.58 0.22 -28.12
CA ASP A 105 -0.64 0.48 -29.21
C ASP A 105 -1.48 0.98 -30.39
N THR A 106 -1.58 2.30 -30.55
CA THR A 106 -2.07 2.87 -31.80
C THR A 106 -0.88 2.98 -32.73
N GLN A 107 -0.60 1.90 -33.46
CA GLN A 107 0.15 1.98 -34.71
C GLN A 107 -0.70 2.79 -35.70
N SER A 108 -0.19 3.93 -36.14
CA SER A 108 -0.63 4.56 -37.38
C SER A 108 0.60 5.07 -38.13
N ASP A 109 1.28 4.15 -38.81
CA ASP A 109 2.04 4.47 -40.02
C ASP A 109 1.23 3.95 -41.20
N GLY A 110 0.92 4.87 -42.12
CA GLY A 110 0.06 4.65 -43.27
C GLY A 110 0.19 5.82 -44.23
N GLU A 111 1.41 5.99 -44.74
CA GLU A 111 1.77 6.78 -45.90
C GLU A 111 0.90 6.37 -47.12
N SER A 112 0.31 7.35 -47.80
CA SER A 112 -0.16 7.20 -49.18
C SER A 112 -0.01 8.54 -49.87
N THR A 113 1.08 8.63 -50.61
CA THR A 113 1.31 9.55 -51.71
C THR A 113 0.26 9.33 -52.79
N GLU A 114 -0.39 10.39 -53.27
CA GLU A 114 -0.91 10.39 -54.64
C GLU A 114 -0.68 11.74 -55.31
N THR A 115 -0.02 11.63 -56.45
CA THR A 115 0.47 12.67 -57.35
C THR A 115 -0.48 12.69 -58.55
N THR A 116 -0.69 13.88 -59.12
CA THR A 116 -0.85 14.12 -60.58
C THR A 116 -2.25 14.12 -61.24
N ILE A 117 -2.57 15.32 -61.78
CA ILE A 117 -3.12 15.69 -63.12
C ILE A 117 -4.58 15.30 -63.46
N ASP A 118 -5.45 16.31 -63.60
CA ASP A 118 -5.89 16.88 -64.90
C ASP A 118 -6.41 18.33 -64.67
#